data_AF-A0A0N7Z8G2-F1
#
_entry.id   AF-A0A0N7Z8G2-F1
#
_cell.length_a   1.000
_cell.length_b   1.000
_cell.length_c   1.000
_cell.angle_alpha   90.00
_cell.angle_beta   90.00
_cell.angle_gamma   90.00
#
_symmetry.space_group_name_H-M   'P 1'
#
loop_
_entity.id
_entity.type
_entity.pdbx_description
1 polymer ?
#
loop_
_entity_poly.entity_id
_entity_poly.type
_entity_poly.pdbx_seq_one_letter_code
_entity_poly.pdbx_strand_id
1 'polypeptide(L)'
;LANVIRYFPTQALNFAFKDKYKQIFLGGVDKNTQFWRYFAGNLASGGAAGATSLCFVYPLDFARTRLAADVGKAGKEREFSGLADCLKKIFKKDGIVGLYRGFGVSVQGIIIYRASYFGCFDTAKGMLPDPKIAGFFVSWGIAQVVTTAAGIISYLFDTVRRRMMMQSGRAKADVVYKNTLHCWSTIAKVEGGGAFFKGAFSNVLRGTGVALVLVLYDEIKNFLF
;
A
#
# COMPACT_ATOMS: atom_id res chain seq x y z
N LEU A 1 -7.28 15.14 6.36
CA LEU A 1 -8.62 14.54 6.48
C LEU A 1 -8.70 13.11 5.91
N ALA A 2 -8.41 12.89 4.61
CA ALA A 2 -8.52 11.57 3.98
C ALA A 2 -7.78 10.44 4.73
N ASN A 3 -6.57 10.72 5.23
CA ASN A 3 -5.75 9.74 5.96
C ASN A 3 -6.41 9.27 7.26
N VAL A 4 -7.06 10.20 7.96
CA VAL A 4 -7.72 9.97 9.25
C VAL A 4 -9.03 9.22 9.00
N ILE A 5 -9.83 9.68 8.03
CA ILE A 5 -11.09 9.02 7.65
C ILE A 5 -10.83 7.59 7.20
N ARG A 6 -9.72 7.31 6.51
CA ARG A 6 -9.40 5.96 6.05
C ARG A 6 -9.12 4.97 7.19
N TYR A 7 -8.62 5.44 8.33
CA TYR A 7 -8.20 4.55 9.42
C TYR A 7 -9.39 3.78 10.00
N PHE A 8 -10.49 4.46 10.31
CA PHE A 8 -11.71 3.86 10.87
C PHE A 8 -12.30 2.70 10.04
N PRO A 9 -12.66 2.87 8.75
CA PRO A 9 -13.24 1.80 7.95
C PRO A 9 -12.23 0.68 7.69
N THR A 10 -10.94 1.01 7.55
CA THR A 10 -9.90 -0.02 7.38
C THR A 10 -9.80 -0.89 8.62
N GLN A 11 -9.84 -0.30 9.82
CA GLN A 11 -9.79 -1.08 11.07
C GLN A 11 -11.07 -1.88 11.31
N ALA A 12 -12.25 -1.32 11.02
CA ALA A 12 -13.51 -2.04 11.11
C ALA A 12 -13.52 -3.28 10.19
N LEU A 13 -13.05 -3.14 8.95
CA LEU A 13 -12.96 -4.24 7.99
C LEU A 13 -11.87 -5.25 8.38
N ASN A 14 -10.74 -4.80 8.89
CA ASN A 14 -9.72 -5.71 9.42
C ASN A 14 -10.28 -6.53 10.58
N PHE A 15 -10.99 -5.91 11.53
CA PHE A 15 -11.60 -6.62 12.65
C PHE A 15 -12.65 -7.63 12.19
N ALA A 16 -13.47 -7.27 11.20
CA ALA A 16 -14.52 -8.16 10.68
C ALA A 16 -13.98 -9.35 9.87
N PHE A 17 -12.95 -9.13 9.03
CA PHE A 17 -12.57 -10.10 8.00
C PHE A 17 -11.22 -10.78 8.22
N LYS A 18 -10.28 -10.18 8.97
CA LYS A 18 -8.91 -10.70 9.10
C LYS A 18 -8.89 -12.08 9.74
N ASP A 19 -9.64 -12.28 10.82
CA ASP A 19 -9.66 -13.56 11.53
C ASP A 19 -10.41 -14.64 10.76
N LYS A 20 -11.49 -14.26 10.05
CA LYS A 20 -12.19 -15.16 9.12
C LYS A 20 -11.29 -15.63 7.99
N TYR A 21 -10.57 -14.71 7.32
CA TYR A 21 -9.64 -15.10 6.26
C TYR A 21 -8.46 -15.92 6.79
N LYS A 22 -7.94 -15.63 7.98
CA LYS A 22 -6.92 -16.49 8.60
C LYS A 22 -7.48 -17.89 8.87
N GLN A 23 -8.68 -18.01 9.43
CA GLN A 23 -9.29 -19.31 9.68
C GLN A 23 -9.53 -20.10 8.39
N ILE A 24 -9.98 -19.44 7.32
CA ILE A 24 -10.24 -20.09 6.02
C ILE A 24 -8.95 -20.58 5.37
N PHE A 25 -7.87 -19.78 5.37
CA PHE A 25 -6.65 -20.09 4.63
C PHE A 25 -5.54 -20.75 5.45
N LEU A 26 -5.56 -20.62 6.78
CA LEU A 26 -4.57 -21.16 7.71
C LEU A 26 -5.18 -22.14 8.73
N GLY A 27 -6.49 -22.39 8.67
CA GLY A 27 -7.15 -23.37 9.55
C GLY A 27 -6.53 -24.75 9.39
N GLY A 28 -5.97 -25.29 10.47
CA GLY A 28 -5.34 -26.62 10.49
C GLY A 28 -3.95 -26.70 9.84
N VAL A 29 -3.34 -25.57 9.47
CA VAL A 29 -1.98 -25.56 8.90
C VAL A 29 -0.96 -25.29 10.01
N ASP A 30 -0.08 -26.26 10.24
CA ASP A 30 1.02 -26.10 11.19
C ASP A 30 2.21 -25.40 10.52
N LYS A 31 2.69 -24.32 11.16
CA LYS A 31 3.79 -23.50 10.66
C LYS A 31 5.11 -24.27 10.58
N ASN A 32 5.32 -25.23 11.49
CA ASN A 32 6.63 -25.89 11.64
C ASN A 32 6.81 -27.08 10.70
N THR A 33 5.72 -27.75 10.31
CA THR A 33 5.76 -28.91 9.42
C THR A 33 5.42 -28.57 7.97
N GLN A 34 4.67 -27.48 7.71
CA GLN A 34 4.17 -27.13 6.37
C GLN A 34 4.45 -25.67 5.98
N PHE A 35 5.73 -25.27 6.00
CA PHE A 35 6.16 -23.89 5.70
C PHE A 35 5.53 -23.29 4.43
N TRP A 36 5.63 -23.97 3.28
CA TRP A 36 5.12 -23.44 2.01
C TRP A 36 3.59 -23.30 1.99
N ARG A 37 2.88 -24.22 2.66
CA ARG A 37 1.41 -24.15 2.79
C ARG A 37 1.00 -23.00 3.69
N TYR A 38 1.71 -22.81 4.80
CA TYR A 38 1.51 -21.69 5.72
C TYR A 38 1.82 -20.35 5.03
N PHE A 39 2.92 -20.27 4.28
CA PHE A 39 3.30 -19.08 3.53
C PHE A 39 2.24 -18.72 2.48
N ALA A 40 1.83 -19.67 1.64
CA ALA A 40 0.78 -19.46 0.65
C ALA A 40 -0.57 -19.06 1.30
N GLY A 41 -0.96 -19.72 2.39
CA GLY A 41 -2.18 -19.40 3.13
C GLY A 41 -2.16 -18.00 3.75
N ASN A 42 -1.01 -17.57 4.26
CA ASN A 42 -0.84 -16.23 4.83
C ASN A 42 -0.83 -15.13 3.76
N LEU A 43 -0.28 -15.42 2.57
CA LEU A 43 -0.39 -14.53 1.40
C LEU A 43 -1.82 -14.44 0.89
N ALA A 44 -2.53 -15.55 0.75
CA ALA A 44 -3.92 -15.59 0.32
C ALA A 44 -4.83 -14.86 1.31
N SER A 45 -4.69 -15.15 2.61
CA SER A 45 -5.41 -14.45 3.68
C SER A 45 -5.14 -12.94 3.65
N GLY A 46 -3.88 -12.56 3.47
CA GLY A 46 -3.49 -11.16 3.38
C GLY A 46 -3.98 -10.43 2.15
N GLY A 47 -3.89 -11.08 1.00
CA GLY A 47 -4.40 -10.57 -0.27
C GLY A 47 -5.92 -10.41 -0.23
N ALA A 48 -6.65 -11.40 0.29
CA ALA A 48 -8.11 -11.36 0.41
C ALA A 48 -8.57 -10.27 1.40
N ALA A 49 -7.96 -10.19 2.58
CA ALA A 49 -8.27 -9.13 3.55
C ALA A 49 -7.95 -7.73 2.98
N GLY A 50 -6.80 -7.60 2.29
CA GLY A 50 -6.39 -6.37 1.63
C GLY A 50 -7.34 -5.96 0.50
N ALA A 51 -7.70 -6.89 -0.38
CA ALA A 51 -8.65 -6.66 -1.46
C ALA A 51 -10.03 -6.24 -0.92
N THR A 52 -10.55 -6.94 0.09
CA THR A 52 -11.83 -6.63 0.73
C THR A 52 -11.81 -5.24 1.34
N SER A 53 -10.72 -4.88 2.02
CA SER A 53 -10.55 -3.54 2.59
C SER A 53 -10.55 -2.48 1.48
N LEU A 54 -9.77 -2.71 0.42
CA LEU A 54 -9.73 -1.83 -0.75
C LEU A 54 -11.09 -1.71 -1.44
N CYS A 55 -11.94 -2.75 -1.47
CA CYS A 55 -13.29 -2.64 -2.04
C CYS A 55 -14.12 -1.51 -1.42
N PHE A 56 -13.81 -1.05 -0.21
CA PHE A 56 -14.50 0.07 0.42
C PHE A 56 -13.64 1.33 0.48
N VAL A 57 -12.34 1.19 0.75
CA VAL A 57 -11.45 2.35 0.99
C VAL A 57 -10.72 2.85 -0.26
N TYR A 58 -10.77 2.12 -1.37
CA TYR A 58 -10.06 2.49 -2.59
C TYR A 58 -10.47 3.85 -3.16
N PRO A 59 -11.75 4.26 -3.19
CA PRO A 59 -12.12 5.60 -3.64
C PRO A 59 -11.48 6.71 -2.80
N LEU A 60 -11.32 6.50 -1.49
CA LEU A 60 -10.64 7.45 -0.60
C LEU A 60 -9.14 7.54 -0.92
N ASP A 61 -8.48 6.40 -1.17
CA ASP A 61 -7.09 6.35 -1.62
C ASP A 61 -6.92 7.06 -2.97
N PHE A 62 -7.84 6.81 -3.91
CA PHE A 62 -7.86 7.46 -5.22
C PHE A 62 -7.98 8.98 -5.09
N ALA A 63 -8.96 9.47 -4.34
CA ALA A 63 -9.17 10.90 -4.16
C ALA A 63 -7.97 11.58 -3.48
N ARG A 64 -7.35 10.91 -2.50
CA ARG A 64 -6.11 11.38 -1.87
C ARG A 64 -4.98 11.52 -2.87
N THR A 65 -4.75 10.51 -3.71
CA THR A 65 -3.69 10.54 -4.72
C THR A 65 -3.93 11.66 -5.74
N ARG A 66 -5.18 11.86 -6.18
CA ARG A 66 -5.53 12.94 -7.11
C ARG A 66 -5.34 14.32 -6.51
N LEU A 67 -5.81 14.53 -5.27
CA LEU A 67 -5.62 15.78 -4.56
C LEU A 67 -4.14 16.09 -4.28
N ALA A 68 -3.32 15.06 -4.03
CA ALA A 68 -1.88 15.25 -3.83
C ALA A 68 -1.13 15.58 -5.12
N ALA A 69 -1.67 15.19 -6.27
CA ALA A 69 -1.12 15.52 -7.59
C ALA A 69 -1.65 16.86 -8.14
N ASP A 70 -2.71 17.40 -7.55
CA ASP A 70 -3.26 18.71 -7.89
C ASP A 70 -2.37 19.82 -7.30
N VAL A 71 -1.48 20.35 -8.14
CA VAL A 71 -0.50 21.40 -7.79
C VAL A 71 -1.05 22.82 -8.03
N GLY A 72 -2.34 22.98 -8.33
CA GLY A 72 -2.96 24.28 -8.55
C GLY A 72 -2.86 25.19 -7.32
N LYS A 73 -2.45 26.45 -7.50
CA LYS A 73 -2.07 27.33 -6.39
C LYS A 73 -3.28 27.87 -5.61
N ALA A 74 -4.41 28.14 -6.28
CA ALA A 74 -5.71 28.43 -5.65
C ALA A 74 -6.86 28.53 -6.68
N GLY A 75 -8.10 28.43 -6.21
CA GLY A 75 -9.30 28.79 -7.01
C GLY A 75 -9.47 27.96 -8.28
N LYS A 76 -9.57 28.63 -9.43
CA LYS A 76 -9.80 28.01 -10.76
C LYS A 76 -8.61 27.18 -11.28
N GLU A 77 -7.43 27.30 -10.67
CA GLU A 77 -6.26 26.49 -11.04
C GLU A 77 -6.27 25.10 -10.41
N ARG A 78 -7.09 24.87 -9.37
CA ARG A 78 -7.22 23.53 -8.76
C ARG A 78 -8.23 22.68 -9.53
N GLU A 79 -7.83 21.46 -9.87
CA GLU A 79 -8.71 20.48 -10.49
C GLU A 79 -9.85 20.08 -9.53
N PHE A 80 -9.56 20.04 -8.23
CA PHE A 80 -10.49 19.62 -7.18
C PHE A 80 -10.52 20.57 -5.98
N SER A 81 -11.73 20.94 -5.52
CA SER A 81 -11.89 21.77 -4.31
C SER A 81 -11.76 20.98 -3.00
N GLY A 82 -11.83 19.64 -3.07
CA GLY A 82 -11.70 18.75 -1.93
C GLY A 82 -12.00 17.29 -2.26
N LEU A 83 -12.04 16.44 -1.24
CA LEU A 83 -12.24 14.99 -1.40
C LEU A 83 -13.60 14.64 -2.00
N ALA A 84 -14.68 15.25 -1.50
CA ALA A 84 -16.03 15.02 -2.00
C ALA A 84 -16.20 15.51 -3.45
N ASP A 85 -15.62 16.67 -3.78
CA ASP A 85 -15.63 17.23 -5.14
C ASP A 85 -14.88 16.31 -6.11
N CYS A 86 -13.70 15.81 -5.72
CA CYS A 86 -12.93 14.86 -6.52
C CYS A 86 -13.73 13.58 -6.82
N LEU A 87 -14.31 12.96 -5.79
CA LEU A 87 -15.14 11.76 -5.98
C LEU A 87 -16.35 12.03 -6.88
N LYS A 88 -17.07 13.14 -6.65
CA LYS A 88 -18.27 13.48 -7.41
C LYS A 88 -17.96 13.78 -8.89
N LYS A 89 -16.90 14.56 -9.17
CA LYS A 89 -16.48 14.89 -10.54
C LYS A 89 -16.06 13.66 -11.32
N ILE A 90 -15.24 12.79 -10.71
CA ILE A 90 -14.75 11.58 -11.37
C ILE A 90 -15.88 10.57 -11.56
N PHE A 91 -16.74 10.40 -10.57
CA PHE A 91 -17.92 9.54 -10.70
C PHE A 91 -18.86 10.02 -11.82
N LYS A 92 -19.06 11.34 -11.97
CA LYS A 92 -19.89 11.89 -13.06
C LYS A 92 -19.28 11.67 -14.45
N LYS A 93 -17.95 11.64 -14.58
CA LYS A 93 -17.26 11.46 -15.86
C LYS A 93 -17.06 9.99 -16.25
N ASP A 94 -16.50 9.19 -15.33
CA ASP A 94 -16.01 7.83 -15.59
C ASP A 94 -16.76 6.75 -14.77
N GLY A 95 -17.73 7.15 -13.94
CA GLY A 95 -18.47 6.25 -13.08
C GLY A 95 -17.61 5.56 -12.01
N ILE A 96 -18.08 4.38 -11.57
CA ILE A 96 -17.39 3.54 -10.58
C ILE A 96 -16.04 3.05 -11.12
N VAL A 97 -15.97 2.72 -12.41
CA VAL A 97 -14.75 2.19 -13.05
C VAL A 97 -13.59 3.19 -12.95
N GLY A 98 -13.87 4.49 -13.07
CA GLY A 98 -12.88 5.55 -12.88
C GLY A 98 -12.31 5.62 -11.46
N LEU A 99 -13.15 5.39 -10.44
CA LEU A 99 -12.73 5.43 -9.03
C LEU A 99 -11.89 4.21 -8.63
N TYR A 100 -12.10 3.05 -9.26
CA TYR A 100 -11.38 1.80 -8.98
C TYR A 100 -10.24 1.51 -9.96
N ARG A 101 -9.84 2.50 -10.76
CA ARG A 101 -8.79 2.32 -11.78
C ARG A 101 -7.43 2.07 -11.12
N GLY A 102 -6.86 0.89 -11.39
CA GLY A 102 -5.63 0.41 -10.76
C GLY A 102 -5.85 -0.56 -9.59
N PHE A 103 -7.09 -0.95 -9.29
CA PHE A 103 -7.40 -1.86 -8.18
C PHE A 103 -6.65 -3.19 -8.28
N GLY A 104 -6.66 -3.85 -9.45
CA GLY A 104 -5.98 -5.13 -9.64
C GLY A 104 -4.48 -5.08 -9.34
N VAL A 105 -3.77 -4.07 -9.85
CA VAL A 105 -2.33 -3.90 -9.58
C VAL A 105 -2.06 -3.57 -8.11
N SER A 106 -3.03 -2.98 -7.42
CA SER A 106 -2.94 -2.68 -5.98
C SER A 106 -3.01 -3.95 -5.14
N VAL A 107 -3.90 -4.89 -5.51
CA VAL A 107 -4.00 -6.20 -4.85
C VAL A 107 -2.73 -7.02 -5.07
N GLN A 108 -2.21 -7.04 -6.31
CA GLN A 108 -0.93 -7.68 -6.62
C GLN A 108 0.22 -7.08 -5.78
N GLY A 109 0.28 -5.75 -5.69
CA GLY A 109 1.27 -5.05 -4.86
C GLY A 109 1.19 -5.42 -3.38
N ILE A 110 -0.02 -5.60 -2.81
CA ILE A 110 -0.20 -6.05 -1.42
C ILE A 110 0.36 -7.47 -1.22
N ILE A 111 0.05 -8.39 -2.14
CA ILE A 111 0.52 -9.78 -2.06
C ILE A 111 2.05 -9.82 -2.11
N ILE A 112 2.66 -9.06 -3.04
CA ILE A 112 4.10 -9.02 -3.21
C ILE A 112 4.78 -8.33 -2.03
N TYR A 113 4.22 -7.24 -1.52
CA TYR A 113 4.71 -6.60 -0.30
C TYR A 113 4.72 -7.59 0.87
N ARG A 114 3.63 -8.35 1.08
CA ARG A 114 3.58 -9.35 2.15
C ARG A 114 4.57 -10.49 1.90
N ALA A 115 4.68 -11.00 0.68
CA ALA A 115 5.62 -12.07 0.33
C ALA A 115 7.06 -11.67 0.62
N SER A 116 7.47 -10.49 0.15
CA SER A 116 8.80 -9.95 0.43
C SER A 116 9.00 -9.67 1.91
N TYR A 117 8.01 -9.11 2.60
CA TYR A 117 8.11 -8.83 4.04
C TYR A 117 8.33 -10.11 4.85
N PHE A 118 7.50 -11.14 4.66
CA PHE A 118 7.65 -12.41 5.38
C PHE A 118 8.94 -13.13 4.99
N GLY A 119 9.28 -13.17 3.70
CA GLY A 119 10.53 -13.78 3.24
C GLY A 119 11.77 -13.10 3.83
N CYS A 120 11.87 -11.78 3.75
CA CYS A 120 12.98 -11.03 4.33
C CYS A 120 13.01 -11.14 5.87
N PHE A 121 11.86 -11.18 6.53
CA PHE A 121 11.78 -11.30 7.99
C PHE A 121 12.20 -12.69 8.48
N ASP A 122 11.80 -13.75 7.80
CA ASP A 122 12.19 -15.12 8.15
C ASP A 122 13.70 -15.33 7.91
N THR A 123 14.26 -14.80 6.81
CA THR A 123 15.71 -14.80 6.59
C THR A 123 16.45 -13.99 7.65
N ALA A 124 15.96 -12.80 8.00
CA ALA A 124 16.57 -11.98 9.04
C ALA A 124 16.59 -12.71 10.39
N LYS A 125 15.48 -13.38 10.76
CA LYS A 125 15.40 -14.20 11.97
C LYS A 125 16.37 -15.39 11.96
N GLY A 126 16.58 -16.04 10.82
CA GLY A 126 17.52 -17.16 10.70
C GLY A 126 18.99 -16.74 10.79
N MET A 127 19.31 -15.48 10.49
CA MET A 127 20.68 -14.95 10.50
C MET A 127 21.06 -14.25 11.81
N LEU A 128 20.11 -14.05 12.74
CA LEU A 128 20.32 -13.25 13.94
C LEU A 128 20.16 -14.07 15.22
N PRO A 129 20.98 -13.81 16.26
CA PRO A 129 20.74 -14.35 17.59
C PRO A 129 19.43 -13.81 18.17
N ASP A 130 18.78 -14.59 19.04
CA ASP A 130 17.42 -14.39 19.55
C ASP A 130 17.04 -12.90 19.76
N PRO A 131 15.82 -12.47 19.33
CA PRO A 131 15.35 -11.08 19.46
C PRO A 131 15.24 -10.58 20.92
N LYS A 132 15.43 -11.46 21.91
CA LYS A 132 15.54 -11.10 23.33
C LYS A 132 16.91 -10.55 23.73
N ILE A 133 17.95 -10.78 22.91
CA ILE A 133 19.34 -10.36 23.14
C ILE A 133 19.65 -9.07 22.35
N ALA A 134 19.03 -8.92 21.18
CA ALA A 134 19.12 -7.73 20.35
C ALA A 134 18.30 -6.59 20.97
N GLY A 135 18.95 -5.71 21.74
CA GLY A 135 18.32 -4.53 22.35
C GLY A 135 17.43 -3.75 21.38
N PHE A 136 16.49 -2.96 21.93
CA PHE A 136 15.41 -2.28 21.20
C PHE A 136 15.83 -1.70 19.83
N PHE A 137 16.94 -0.98 19.77
CA PHE A 137 17.45 -0.36 18.53
C PHE A 137 17.84 -1.35 17.42
N VAL A 138 18.34 -2.53 17.78
CA VAL A 138 18.72 -3.56 16.80
C VAL A 138 17.44 -4.18 16.21
N SER A 139 16.49 -4.57 17.06
CA SER A 139 15.18 -5.09 16.63
C SER A 139 14.41 -4.07 15.77
N TRP A 140 14.46 -2.79 16.14
CA TRP A 140 13.90 -1.69 15.34
C TRP A 140 14.61 -1.54 13.99
N GLY A 141 15.94 -1.55 13.98
CA GLY A 141 16.75 -1.44 12.76
C GLY A 141 16.46 -2.56 11.77
N ILE A 142 16.35 -3.80 12.25
CA ILE A 142 15.99 -4.96 11.42
C ILE A 142 14.58 -4.79 10.84
N ALA A 143 13.61 -4.39 11.66
CA ALA A 143 12.25 -4.14 11.19
C ALA A 143 12.21 -3.04 10.11
N GLN A 144 13.03 -1.99 10.25
CA GLN A 144 13.16 -0.94 9.22
C GLN A 144 13.78 -1.48 7.93
N VAL A 145 14.85 -2.27 8.00
CA VAL A 145 15.50 -2.85 6.81
C VAL A 145 14.54 -3.77 6.07
N VAL A 146 13.85 -4.67 6.77
CA VAL A 146 12.87 -5.60 6.19
C VAL A 146 11.71 -4.83 5.54
N THR A 147 11.17 -3.82 6.23
CA THR A 147 10.07 -2.99 5.71
C THR A 147 10.51 -2.19 4.49
N THR A 148 11.72 -1.65 4.51
CA THR A 148 12.31 -0.89 3.40
C THR A 148 12.52 -1.77 2.18
N ALA A 149 13.12 -2.96 2.35
CA ALA A 149 13.34 -3.91 1.26
C ALA A 149 12.02 -4.35 0.63
N ALA A 150 11.04 -4.77 1.44
CA ALA A 150 9.71 -5.14 0.95
C ALA A 150 8.98 -3.97 0.27
N GLY A 151 9.14 -2.76 0.81
CA GLY A 151 8.61 -1.53 0.25
C GLY A 151 9.19 -1.21 -1.12
N ILE A 152 10.50 -1.38 -1.31
CA ILE A 152 11.19 -1.15 -2.60
C ILE A 152 10.73 -2.19 -3.63
N ILE A 153 10.68 -3.48 -3.27
CA ILE A 153 10.26 -4.55 -4.20
C ILE A 153 8.82 -4.34 -4.67
N SER A 154 7.92 -3.97 -3.77
CA SER A 154 6.52 -3.70 -4.12
C SER A 154 6.31 -2.33 -4.77
N TYR A 155 7.30 -1.44 -4.75
CA TYR A 155 7.17 -0.05 -5.22
C TYR A 155 6.84 0.04 -6.71
N LEU A 156 7.33 -0.91 -7.51
CA LEU A 156 7.01 -0.98 -8.94
C LEU A 156 5.49 -1.10 -9.18
N PHE A 157 4.78 -1.86 -8.35
CA PHE A 157 3.32 -1.97 -8.42
C PHE A 157 2.63 -0.68 -7.94
N ASP A 158 3.17 0.00 -6.94
CA ASP A 158 2.63 1.27 -6.45
C ASP A 158 2.76 2.39 -7.49
N THR A 159 3.88 2.43 -8.22
CA THR A 159 4.07 3.39 -9.32
C THR A 159 3.02 3.19 -10.41
N VAL A 160 2.82 1.95 -10.87
CA VAL A 160 1.79 1.65 -11.89
C VAL A 160 0.38 1.92 -11.37
N ARG A 161 0.10 1.59 -10.10
CA ARG A 161 -1.17 1.92 -9.43
C ARG A 161 -1.45 3.42 -9.55
N ARG A 162 -0.53 4.27 -9.11
CA ARG A 162 -0.71 5.73 -9.10
C ARG A 162 -0.84 6.29 -10.51
N ARG A 163 -0.03 5.81 -11.46
CA ARG A 163 -0.11 6.22 -12.88
C ARG A 163 -1.48 5.89 -13.50
N MET A 164 -2.06 4.75 -13.15
CA MET A 164 -3.42 4.36 -13.58
C MET A 164 -4.50 5.24 -12.93
N MET A 165 -4.38 5.58 -11.64
CA MET A 165 -5.32 6.51 -10.97
C MET A 165 -5.32 7.91 -11.61
N MET A 166 -4.17 8.37 -12.13
CA MET A 166 -4.06 9.67 -12.81
C MET A 166 -4.76 9.73 -14.17
N GLN A 167 -5.22 8.59 -14.72
CA GLN A 167 -5.93 8.55 -16.00
C GLN A 167 -7.43 8.88 -15.89
N SER A 168 -8.03 8.69 -14.71
CA SER A 168 -9.47 8.89 -14.55
C SER A 168 -9.87 10.37 -14.71
N GLY A 169 -11.00 10.67 -15.34
CA GLY A 169 -11.51 12.03 -15.58
C GLY A 169 -10.84 12.79 -16.73
N ARG A 170 -9.83 12.20 -17.38
CA ARG A 170 -9.21 12.73 -18.61
C ARG A 170 -10.10 12.46 -19.82
N ALA A 171 -10.05 13.33 -20.83
CA ALA A 171 -10.70 13.06 -22.10
C ALA A 171 -10.08 11.84 -22.79
N LYS A 172 -10.84 11.09 -23.59
CA LYS A 172 -10.36 9.86 -24.25
C LYS A 172 -9.09 10.06 -25.09
N ALA A 173 -8.89 11.27 -25.64
CA ALA A 173 -7.69 11.64 -26.39
C ALA A 173 -6.43 11.80 -25.51
N ASP A 174 -6.60 12.16 -24.23
CA ASP A 174 -5.50 12.44 -23.29
C ASP A 174 -5.18 11.24 -22.37
N VAL A 175 -5.85 10.11 -22.59
CA VAL A 175 -5.60 8.86 -21.87
C VAL A 175 -4.31 8.22 -22.39
N VAL A 176 -3.27 8.30 -21.58
CA VAL A 176 -1.94 7.74 -21.88
C VAL A 176 -1.92 6.22 -21.69
N TYR A 177 -2.67 5.71 -20.71
CA TYR A 177 -2.68 4.28 -20.37
C TYR A 177 -4.09 3.69 -20.48
N LYS A 178 -4.26 2.76 -21.43
CA LYS A 178 -5.54 2.05 -21.63
C LYS A 178 -5.78 1.04 -20.50
N ASN A 179 -4.80 0.17 -20.28
CA ASN A 179 -4.84 -0.94 -19.32
C ASN A 179 -3.57 -0.99 -18.47
N THR A 180 -3.60 -1.76 -17.38
CA THR A 180 -2.44 -1.97 -16.49
C THR A 180 -1.23 -2.54 -17.24
N LEU A 181 -1.42 -3.54 -18.11
CA LEU A 181 -0.34 -4.12 -18.92
C LEU A 181 0.27 -3.12 -19.90
N HIS A 182 -0.59 -2.27 -20.49
CA HIS A 182 -0.13 -1.17 -21.34
C HIS A 182 0.69 -0.17 -20.52
N CYS A 183 0.26 0.19 -19.31
CA CYS A 183 1.00 1.06 -18.41
C CYS A 183 2.40 0.52 -18.09
N TRP A 184 2.51 -0.78 -17.76
CA TRP A 184 3.80 -1.46 -17.57
C TRP A 184 4.70 -1.33 -18.79
N SER A 185 4.21 -1.71 -19.97
CA SER A 185 5.03 -1.66 -21.20
C SER A 185 5.40 -0.24 -21.59
N THR A 186 4.49 0.73 -21.45
CA THR A 186 4.75 2.12 -21.85
C THR A 186 5.79 2.74 -20.92
N ILE A 187 5.71 2.52 -19.60
CA ILE A 187 6.72 3.05 -18.66
C ILE A 187 8.09 2.45 -18.98
N ALA A 188 8.16 1.12 -19.16
CA ALA A 188 9.41 0.45 -19.46
C ALA A 188 10.04 0.93 -20.78
N LYS A 189 9.24 1.15 -21.83
CA LYS A 189 9.71 1.59 -23.15
C LYS A 189 10.04 3.07 -23.24
N VAL A 190 9.26 3.94 -22.58
CA VAL A 190 9.36 5.41 -22.74
C VAL A 190 10.21 6.05 -21.65
N GLU A 191 10.05 5.63 -20.39
CA GLU A 191 10.74 6.25 -19.25
C GLU A 191 11.91 5.38 -18.72
N GLY A 192 12.00 4.12 -19.13
CA GLY A 192 13.02 3.17 -18.70
C GLY A 192 12.76 2.51 -17.34
N GLY A 193 13.61 1.54 -16.97
CA GLY A 193 13.45 0.76 -15.73
C GLY A 193 13.55 1.58 -14.43
N GLY A 194 14.34 2.66 -14.44
CA GLY A 194 14.46 3.57 -13.28
C GLY A 194 13.17 4.33 -12.96
N ALA A 195 12.25 4.46 -13.92
CA ALA A 195 11.00 5.19 -13.73
C ALA A 195 10.06 4.54 -12.71
N PHE A 196 10.13 3.21 -12.55
CA PHE A 196 9.33 2.48 -11.57
C PHE A 196 9.69 2.84 -10.13
N PHE A 197 10.90 3.35 -9.88
CA PHE A 197 11.42 3.71 -8.57
C PHE A 197 11.43 5.22 -8.30
N LYS A 198 10.84 6.03 -9.19
CA LYS A 198 10.70 7.49 -8.98
C LYS A 198 9.87 7.75 -7.72
N GLY A 199 10.53 8.24 -6.67
CA GLY A 199 9.93 8.50 -5.36
C GLY A 199 10.10 7.39 -4.33
N ALA A 200 10.79 6.29 -4.66
CA ALA A 200 11.04 5.19 -3.72
C ALA A 200 11.78 5.69 -2.47
N PHE A 201 12.86 6.48 -2.65
CA PHE A 201 13.61 7.07 -1.55
C PHE A 201 12.73 7.96 -0.64
N SER A 202 11.91 8.84 -1.23
CA SER A 202 10.97 9.67 -0.47
C SER A 202 9.96 8.82 0.32
N ASN A 203 9.51 7.69 -0.25
CA ASN A 203 8.61 6.77 0.44
C ASN A 203 9.30 6.04 1.60
N VAL A 204 10.59 5.70 1.47
CA VAL A 204 11.39 5.12 2.56
C VAL A 204 11.53 6.13 3.70
N LEU A 205 11.95 7.37 3.41
CA LEU A 205 12.05 8.42 4.43
C LEU A 205 10.72 8.64 5.16
N ARG A 206 9.61 8.67 4.41
CA ARG A 206 8.27 8.78 5.01
C ARG A 206 7.96 7.58 5.91
N GLY A 207 8.30 6.36 5.48
CA GLY A 207 8.08 5.14 6.25
C GLY A 207 8.84 5.13 7.58
N THR A 208 10.13 5.44 7.53
CA THR A 208 10.99 5.53 8.72
C THR A 208 10.54 6.65 9.66
N GLY A 209 10.18 7.82 9.11
CA GLY A 209 9.66 8.94 9.91
C GLY A 209 8.37 8.59 10.66
N VAL A 210 7.42 7.92 10.00
CA VAL A 210 6.18 7.46 10.66
C VAL A 210 6.48 6.44 11.75
N ALA A 211 7.39 5.50 11.51
CA ALA A 211 7.77 4.51 12.53
C ALA A 211 8.42 5.17 13.75
N LEU A 212 9.30 6.16 13.54
CA LEU A 212 9.93 6.91 14.61
C LEU A 212 8.91 7.72 15.43
N VAL A 213 7.94 8.35 14.77
CA VAL A 213 6.86 9.08 15.46
C VAL A 213 6.02 8.14 16.35
N LEU A 214 5.72 6.93 15.89
CA LEU A 214 4.98 5.94 16.69
C LEU A 214 5.79 5.48 17.90
N VAL A 215 7.08 5.20 17.72
CA VAL A 215 7.97 4.81 18.83
C VAL A 215 8.07 5.92 19.88
N LEU A 216 8.29 7.17 19.44
CA LEU A 216 8.36 8.31 20.35
C LEU A 216 7.04 8.53 21.09
N TYR A 217 5.91 8.32 20.41
CA TYR A 217 4.59 8.42 21.04
C TYR A 217 4.42 7.39 22.16
N ASP A 218 4.84 6.15 21.94
CA ASP A 218 4.75 5.08 22.95
C ASP A 218 5.70 5.34 24.14
N GLU A 219 6.93 5.80 23.89
CA GLU A 219 7.88 6.17 24.96
C GLU A 219 7.37 7.34 25.81
N ILE A 220 6.84 8.39 25.18
CA ILE A 220 6.25 9.53 25.88
C ILE A 220 5.05 9.08 26.71
N LYS A 221 4.23 8.15 26.20
CA LYS A 221 3.10 7.59 26.93
C LYS A 221 3.54 6.80 28.16
N ASN A 222 4.57 5.96 28.03
CA ASN A 222 5.13 5.19 29.15
C ASN A 222 5.82 6.06 30.20
N PHE A 223 6.24 7.28 29.84
CA PHE A 223 6.81 8.24 30.77
C PHE A 223 5.72 9.05 31.52
N LEU A 224 4.58 9.28 30.87
CA LEU A 224 3.45 10.06 31.41
C LEU A 224 2.46 9.24 32.25
N PHE A 225 2.34 7.94 31.99
CA PHE A 225 1.41 7.00 32.63
C PHE A 225 2.15 5.77 33.13
#